data_AF-A0A933M8R8-F1
#
_entry.id   AF-A0A933M8R8-F1
#
_cell.length_a   1.000
_cell.length_b   1.000
_cell.length_c   1.000
_cell.angle_alpha   90.00
_cell.angle_beta   90.00
_cell.angle_gamma   90.00
#
_symmetry.space_group_name_H-M   'P 1'
#
loop_
_entity.id
_entity.type
_entity.pdbx_description
1 polymer ?
#
loop_
_entity_poly.entity_id
_entity_poly.type
_entity_poly.pdbx_seq_one_letter_code
_entity_poly.pdbx_strand_id
1 'polypeptide(L)' 'MVKLHPRYTTDVGGKQVVVLPRDEYERLLEELEIRDDIRAAQEAEAEGGTPIPLEQLLAEMDRSQPKRR' A
#
# COMPACT_ATOMS: atom_id res chain seq x y z
N MET A 1 -10.36 12.24 -2.38
CA MET A 1 -10.40 12.24 -3.86
C MET A 1 -9.26 13.09 -4.39
N VAL A 2 -8.22 12.43 -4.88
CA VAL A 2 -7.03 13.08 -5.45
C VAL A 2 -7.43 13.85 -6.72
N LYS A 3 -7.03 15.12 -6.81
CA LYS A 3 -7.17 15.92 -8.04
C LYS A 3 -5.94 15.69 -8.90
N LEU A 4 -6.15 15.21 -10.12
CA LEU A 4 -5.09 14.91 -11.08
C LEU A 4 -5.24 15.80 -12.32
N HIS A 5 -4.11 16.20 -12.89
CA HIS A 5 -4.01 16.95 -14.14
C HIS A 5 -3.17 16.18 -15.16
N PRO A 6 -3.66 15.03 -15.66
CA PRO A 6 -2.92 14.21 -16.61
C PRO A 6 -2.73 14.92 -17.94
N ARG A 7 -1.55 14.75 -18.53
CA ARG A 7 -1.27 15.05 -19.94
C ARG A 7 -1.07 13.74 -20.70
N TYR A 8 -1.61 13.68 -21.90
CA TYR A 8 -1.48 12.52 -22.78
C TYR A 8 -0.48 12.84 -23.87
N THR A 9 0.43 11.90 -24.14
CA THR A 9 1.34 11.97 -25.28
C THR A 9 1.53 10.59 -25.88
N THR A 10 2.25 10.50 -26.99
CA THR A 10 2.52 9.24 -27.68
C THR A 10 4.03 9.02 -27.67
N ASP A 11 4.46 7.82 -27.30
CA ASP A 11 5.87 7.45 -27.36
C ASP A 11 6.34 7.20 -28.81
N VAL A 12 7.64 6.97 -28.97
CA VAL A 12 8.27 6.74 -30.28
C VAL A 12 7.73 5.47 -30.98
N GLY A 13 7.18 4.53 -30.22
CA GLY A 13 6.56 3.29 -30.72
C GLY A 13 5.07 3.43 -31.03
N GLY A 14 4.48 4.62 -30.87
CA GLY A 14 3.06 4.85 -31.11
C GLY A 14 2.15 4.53 -29.92
N LYS A 15 2.69 4.24 -28.74
CA LYS A 15 1.91 3.94 -27.54
C LYS A 15 1.48 5.22 -26.85
N GLN A 16 0.21 5.30 -26.48
CA GLN A 16 -0.29 6.41 -25.66
C GLN A 16 0.25 6.28 -24.23
N VAL A 17 0.80 7.36 -23.71
CA VAL A 17 1.32 7.47 -22.34
C VAL A 17 0.69 8.64 -21.61
N VAL A 18 0.63 8.52 -20.29
CA VAL A 18 0.10 9.55 -19.38
C VAL A 18 1.24 10.12 -18.57
N VAL A 19 1.33 11.44 -18.52
CA VAL A 19 2.31 12.18 -17.75
C VAL A 19 1.59 12.94 -16.64
N LEU A 20 2.05 12.76 -15.41
CA LEU A 20 1.57 13.45 -14.23
C LEU A 20 2.71 14.25 -13.58
N PRO A 21 2.41 15.41 -12.97
CA PRO A 21 3.29 16.01 -11.99
C PRO A 21 3.68 14.98 -10.91
N ARG A 22 4.93 15.04 -10.44
CA ARG A 22 5.46 14.05 -9.50
C ARG A 22 4.64 14.00 -8.19
N ASP A 23 4.28 15.16 -7.67
CA ASP A 23 3.48 15.31 -6.46
C ASP A 23 2.07 14.71 -6.62
N GLU A 24 1.45 14.88 -7.78
CA GLU A 24 0.16 14.25 -8.07
C GLU A 24 0.26 12.73 -8.17
N TYR A 25 1.35 12.21 -8.72
CA TYR A 25 1.62 10.78 -8.78
C TYR A 25 1.88 10.19 -7.38
N GLU A 26 2.70 10.84 -6.56
CA GLU A 26 2.97 10.41 -5.18
C GLU A 26 1.68 10.37 -4.36
N ARG A 27 0.85 11.43 -4.44
CA ARG A 27 -0.46 11.46 -3.76
C ARG A 27 -1.44 10.42 -4.27
N LEU A 28 -1.39 10.08 -5.55
CA LEU A 28 -2.19 8.98 -6.10
C LEU A 28 -1.76 7.63 -5.50
N LEU A 29 -0.45 7.39 -5.36
CA LEU A 29 0.07 6.17 -4.75
C LEU A 29 -0.35 6.05 -3.28
N GLU A 30 -0.21 7.13 -2.50
CA GLU A 30 -0.62 7.15 -1.09
C GLU A 30 -2.12 6.81 -0.92
N GLU A 31 -3.00 7.38 -1.75
CA GLU A 31 -4.44 7.08 -1.68
C GLU A 31 -4.73 5.62 -2.06
N LEU A 32 -3.95 5.02 -2.96
CA LEU A 32 -4.09 3.61 -3.32
C LEU A 32 -3.63 2.70 -2.18
N GLU A 33 -2.51 3.02 -1.52
CA GLU A 33 -2.01 2.28 -0.36
C GLU A 33 -3.04 2.27 0.78
N ILE A 34 -3.63 3.42 1.10
CA ILE A 34 -4.69 3.52 2.12
C ILE A 34 -5.88 2.60 1.77
N ARG A 35 -6.23 2.48 0.49
CA ARG A 35 -7.33 1.61 0.07
C ARG A 35 -6.99 0.13 0.20
N ASP A 36 -5.73 -0.22 -0.09
CA ASP A 36 -5.25 -1.59 0.08
C ASP A 36 -5.18 -1.97 1.57
N ASP A 37 -4.75 -1.05 2.45
CA ASP A 37 -4.77 -1.25 3.90
C ASP A 37 -6.18 -1.48 4.44
N ILE A 38 -7.16 -0.68 4.00
CA ILE A 38 -8.57 -0.86 4.37
C ILE A 38 -9.05 -2.25 3.95
N ARG A 39 -8.69 -2.69 2.74
CA ARG A 39 -9.08 -4.00 2.24
C ARG A 39 -8.44 -5.12 3.05
N ALA A 40 -7.15 -5.03 3.35
CA ALA A 40 -6.44 -6.01 4.16
C ALA A 40 -7.06 -6.12 5.56
N ALA A 41 -7.43 -4.99 6.18
CA ALA A 41 -8.11 -4.98 7.47
C ALA A 41 -9.47 -5.69 7.41
N GLN A 42 -10.28 -5.41 6.37
CA GLN A 42 -11.57 -6.06 6.17
C GLN A 42 -11.45 -7.56 5.93
N GLU A 43 -10.45 -7.99 5.15
CA GLU A 43 -10.17 -9.41 4.91
C GLU A 43 -9.76 -10.12 6.22
N ALA A 44 -8.91 -9.50 7.04
CA ALA A 44 -8.50 -10.04 8.33
C ALA A 44 -9.66 -10.13 9.34
N GLU A 45 -10.55 -9.13 9.37
CA GLU A 45 -11.78 -9.17 10.18
C GLU A 45 -12.72 -10.29 9.72
N ALA A 46 -12.88 -10.47 8.41
CA ALA A 46 -13.73 -11.50 7.83
C ALA A 46 -13.20 -12.92 8.05
N GLU A 47 -11.88 -13.11 8.12
CA GLU A 47 -11.25 -14.39 8.44
C GLU A 47 -11.57 -14.84 9.87
N GLY A 48 -11.99 -13.94 10.76
CA GLY A 48 -12.43 -14.28 12.11
C GLY A 48 -11.28 -14.68 13.05
N GLY A 49 -10.11 -14.08 12.85
CA GLY A 49 -8.92 -14.32 13.66
C GLY A 49 -9.18 -14.13 15.17
N THR A 50 -8.46 -14.90 16.00
CA THR A 50 -8.54 -14.74 17.45
C THR A 50 -7.62 -13.60 17.90
N PRO A 51 -8.13 -12.56 18.58
CA PRO A 51 -7.28 -11.49 19.10
C PRO A 51 -6.33 -12.04 20.15
N ILE A 52 -5.05 -11.67 20.05
CA ILE A 52 -4.02 -12.01 21.02
C ILE A 52 -3.62 -10.79 21.84
N PRO A 53 -3.18 -10.96 23.11
CA PRO A 53 -2.61 -9.87 23.90
C PRO A 53 -1.35 -9.27 23.25
N LEU A 54 -1.12 -7.98 23.45
CA LEU A 54 0.06 -7.28 22.91
C LEU A 54 1.37 -7.91 23.39
N GLU A 55 1.41 -8.35 24.65
CA GLU A 55 2.58 -8.99 25.25
C GLU A 55 2.93 -10.31 24.53
N GLN A 56 1.91 -11.06 24.11
CA GLN A 56 2.10 -12.27 23.33
C GLN A 56 2.67 -11.96 21.94
N LEU A 57 2.10 -10.95 21.26
CA LEU A 57 2.59 -10.51 19.94
C LEU A 57 4.07 -10.12 19.99
N LEU A 58 4.46 -9.29 20.97
CA LEU A 58 5.86 -8.84 21.12
C LEU A 58 6.81 -10.02 21.36
N ALA A 59 6.42 -10.98 22.20
CA ALA A 59 7.23 -12.16 22.48
C ALA A 59 7.40 -13.07 21.24
N GLU A 60 6.40 -13.14 20.37
CA GLU A 60 6.47 -13.89 19.11
C GLU A 60 7.34 -13.18 18.05
N MET A 61 7.27 -11.85 17.97
CA MET A 61 8.11 -11.05 17.07
C MET A 61 9.60 -11.15 17.44
N ASP A 62 9.94 -11.07 18.73
CA ASP A 62 11.33 -11.18 19.19
C ASP A 62 11.94 -12.57 18.92
N ARG A 63 11.13 -13.63 18.94
CA ARG A 63 11.56 -15.00 18.62
C ARG A 63 11.75 -15.24 17.13
N SER A 64 11.00 -14.54 16.29
CA SER A 64 11.01 -14.72 14.83
C SER A 64 12.08 -13.89 14.11
N GLN A 65 12.71 -12.91 14.78
CA GLN A 65 13.88 -12.25 14.22
C GLN A 65 15.10 -13.18 14.18
N PRO A 66 15.74 -13.39 13.01
CA PRO A 66 17.01 -14.10 12.96
C PRO A 66 18.03 -13.28 13.77
N LYS A 67 18.70 -13.92 14.73
CA LYS A 67 19.79 -13.29 15.50
C LYS A 67 20.78 -12.68 14.51
N ARG A 68 20.75 -11.35 14.35
CA ARG A 68 21.79 -10.60 13.65
C ARG A 68 23.06 -10.78 14.47
N ARG A 69 23.90 -11.73 14.02
CA ARG A 69 25.26 -11.96 14.53
C ARG A 69 26.18 -10.85 14.03
#